data_AF-A0A4Q7BII4-F1
#
_entry.id   AF-A0A4Q7BII4-F1
#
_cell.length_a   1.000
_cell.length_b   1.000
_cell.length_c   1.000
_cell.angle_alpha   90.00
_cell.angle_beta   90.00
_cell.angle_gamma   90.00
#
_symmetry.space_group_name_H-M   'P 1'
#
loop_
_entity.id
_entity.type
_entity.pdbx_description
1 polymer ?
#
loop_
_entity_poly.entity_id
_entity_poly.type
_entity_poly.pdbx_seq_one_letter_code
_entity_poly.pdbx_strand_id
1 'polypeptide(L)'
;MNKKISTILICMNVFCIESAFAEENIQVQTLLTLDAINCESPNPMQDFLLNYYSAQKSEKKSVLKGQRFILNDANYRGINAVKTYPTKYGQQTDFSVNFNQFTLPVIKISVWTKGYAIEQSDAYYIVFKGKPSQVSKALKQQFSTQWKTADRLTQTPQGNTRLQCEDITGISPAGDMIE
;
A
#
# COMPACT_ATOMS: atom_id res chain seq x y z
N MET A 1 37.98 22.91 -65.70
CA MET A 1 37.98 21.62 -64.98
C MET A 1 38.51 21.83 -63.58
N ASN A 2 37.67 21.71 -62.54
CA ASN A 2 37.90 20.81 -61.41
C ASN A 2 36.81 20.97 -60.33
N LYS A 3 36.59 19.85 -59.64
CA LYS A 3 35.35 19.39 -59.01
C LYS A 3 34.95 20.17 -57.76
N LYS A 4 33.63 20.35 -57.63
CA LYS A 4 32.90 20.66 -56.39
C LYS A 4 33.12 19.52 -55.39
N ILE A 5 33.48 19.84 -54.15
CA ILE A 5 33.36 18.92 -53.01
C ILE A 5 32.28 19.51 -52.11
N SER A 6 31.10 18.89 -52.16
CA SER A 6 29.95 19.22 -51.33
C SER A 6 30.05 18.36 -50.07
N THR A 7 30.44 18.97 -48.95
CA THR A 7 30.45 18.31 -47.65
C THR A 7 29.01 18.12 -47.18
N ILE A 8 28.51 16.89 -47.23
CA ILE A 8 27.20 16.51 -46.68
C ILE A 8 27.36 16.44 -45.16
N LEU A 9 26.77 17.42 -44.46
CA LEU A 9 26.65 17.41 -43.01
C LEU A 9 25.54 16.41 -42.65
N ILE A 10 25.93 15.20 -42.23
CA ILE A 10 24.98 14.22 -41.69
C ILE A 10 24.67 14.68 -40.27
N CYS A 11 23.54 15.38 -40.10
CA CYS A 11 22.94 15.59 -38.79
C CYS A 11 22.47 14.23 -38.27
N MET A 12 23.31 13.58 -37.46
CA MET A 12 22.90 12.50 -36.57
C MET A 12 21.86 13.08 -35.60
N ASN A 13 20.59 12.92 -35.95
CA ASN A 13 19.50 13.00 -34.98
C ASN A 13 19.71 11.82 -34.02
N VAL A 14 20.46 12.08 -32.95
CA VAL A 14 20.39 11.28 -31.74
C VAL A 14 18.96 11.44 -31.25
N PHE A 15 18.10 10.51 -31.65
CA PHE A 15 16.85 10.25 -30.95
C PHE A 15 17.26 9.78 -29.55
N CYS A 16 17.39 10.73 -28.62
CA CYS A 16 17.20 10.43 -27.22
C CYS A 16 15.77 9.92 -27.11
N ILE A 17 15.61 8.59 -27.21
CA ILE A 17 14.43 7.93 -26.69
C ILE A 17 14.57 8.10 -25.18
N GLU A 18 14.08 9.23 -24.66
CA GLU A 18 13.73 9.32 -23.25
C GLU A 18 12.65 8.26 -23.06
N SER A 19 13.07 7.08 -22.58
CA SER A 19 12.16 6.10 -22.00
C SER A 19 11.50 6.78 -20.82
N ALA A 20 10.41 7.52 -21.09
CA ALA A 20 9.48 7.94 -20.07
C ALA A 20 8.88 6.64 -19.53
N PHE A 21 9.53 6.06 -18.51
CA PHE A 21 8.92 5.03 -17.69
C PHE A 21 7.63 5.65 -17.17
N ALA A 22 6.50 5.20 -17.72
CA ALA A 22 5.20 5.70 -17.32
C ALA A 22 5.04 5.39 -15.83
N GLU A 23 4.91 6.44 -15.01
CA GLU A 23 4.62 6.32 -13.57
C GLU A 23 3.41 5.40 -13.40
N GLU A 24 3.60 4.24 -12.78
CA GLU A 24 2.49 3.30 -12.55
C GLU A 24 1.49 3.97 -11.62
N ASN A 25 0.21 4.00 -11.98
CA ASN A 25 -0.83 4.63 -11.17
C ASN A 25 -1.74 3.55 -10.57
N ILE A 26 -1.59 3.30 -9.27
CA ILE A 26 -2.31 2.26 -8.53
C ILE A 26 -3.40 2.92 -7.69
N GLN A 27 -4.64 2.45 -7.78
CA GLN A 27 -5.71 2.88 -6.87
C GLN A 27 -5.65 2.03 -5.60
N VAL A 28 -5.60 2.62 -4.41
CA VAL A 28 -5.47 1.82 -3.16
C VAL A 28 -6.60 0.80 -2.95
N GLN A 29 -7.76 1.02 -3.57
CA GLN A 29 -8.86 0.06 -3.56
C GLN A 29 -8.49 -1.27 -4.22
N THR A 30 -7.63 -1.28 -5.23
CA THR A 30 -7.21 -2.51 -5.93
C THR A 30 -6.28 -3.38 -5.08
N LEU A 31 -5.76 -2.85 -3.96
CA LEU A 31 -4.98 -3.61 -2.99
C LEU A 31 -5.84 -4.62 -2.22
N LEU A 32 -7.15 -4.38 -2.14
CA LEU A 32 -8.09 -5.21 -1.39
C LEU A 32 -8.82 -6.20 -2.29
N THR A 33 -8.14 -7.31 -2.57
CA THR A 33 -8.73 -8.50 -3.20
C THR A 33 -9.25 -9.49 -2.14
N LEU A 34 -9.94 -10.55 -2.58
CA LEU A 34 -10.30 -11.66 -1.69
C LEU A 34 -9.07 -12.28 -1.04
N ASP A 35 -8.01 -12.52 -1.81
CA ASP A 35 -6.75 -13.08 -1.30
C ASP A 35 -6.12 -12.14 -0.27
N ALA A 36 -6.14 -10.82 -0.50
CA ALA A 36 -5.62 -9.85 0.46
C ALA A 36 -6.40 -9.83 1.79
N ILE A 37 -7.74 -9.98 1.77
CA ILE A 37 -8.52 -10.08 3.03
C ILE A 37 -8.43 -11.48 3.66
N ASN A 38 -8.12 -12.51 2.87
CA ASN A 38 -7.80 -13.84 3.38
C ASN A 38 -6.36 -13.95 3.89
N CYS A 39 -5.54 -12.91 3.70
CA CYS A 39 -4.11 -12.92 3.99
C CYS A 39 -3.36 -14.02 3.21
N GLU A 40 -3.81 -14.33 1.99
CA GLU A 40 -3.25 -15.36 1.11
C GLU A 40 -2.28 -14.74 0.09
N SER A 41 -1.12 -15.36 -0.08
CA SER A 41 -0.13 -15.00 -1.11
C SER A 41 -0.38 -15.78 -2.41
N PRO A 42 -0.09 -15.21 -3.60
CA PRO A 42 0.28 -13.82 -3.84
C PRO A 42 -0.94 -12.90 -3.87
N ASN A 43 -0.79 -11.63 -3.46
CA ASN A 43 -1.85 -10.63 -3.63
C ASN A 43 -1.28 -9.20 -3.76
N PRO A 44 -2.05 -8.24 -4.31
CA PRO A 44 -1.56 -6.86 -4.52
C PRO A 44 -1.16 -6.10 -3.26
N MET A 45 -1.67 -6.47 -2.07
CA MET A 45 -1.21 -5.89 -0.80
C MET A 45 0.24 -6.27 -0.52
N GLN A 46 0.68 -7.47 -0.90
CA GLN A 46 2.08 -7.88 -0.73
C GLN A 46 3.03 -7.09 -1.62
N ASP A 47 2.64 -6.83 -2.87
CA ASP A 47 3.42 -5.95 -3.76
C ASP A 47 3.52 -4.53 -3.18
N PHE A 48 2.43 -4.02 -2.60
CA PHE A 48 2.44 -2.75 -1.86
C PHE A 48 3.42 -2.78 -0.67
N LEU A 49 3.40 -3.84 0.15
CA LEU A 49 4.33 -4.01 1.28
C LEU A 49 5.78 -4.06 0.81
N LEU A 50 6.07 -4.85 -0.23
CA LEU A 50 7.41 -4.95 -0.81
C LEU A 50 7.92 -3.60 -1.32
N ASN A 51 7.07 -2.85 -2.04
CA ASN A 51 7.40 -1.50 -2.50
C ASN A 51 7.59 -0.54 -1.33
N TYR A 52 6.76 -0.62 -0.29
CA TYR A 52 6.86 0.21 0.91
C TYR A 52 8.18 -0.04 1.64
N TYR A 53 8.50 -1.30 1.91
CA TYR A 53 9.73 -1.72 2.58
C TYR A 53 10.99 -1.38 1.77
N SER A 54 10.94 -1.56 0.44
CA SER A 54 12.04 -1.17 -0.44
C SER A 54 12.28 0.34 -0.42
N ALA A 55 11.21 1.14 -0.43
CA ALA A 55 11.32 2.60 -0.35
C ALA A 55 11.93 3.05 0.99
N GLN A 56 11.52 2.44 2.11
CA GLN A 56 12.07 2.73 3.44
C GLN A 56 13.57 2.41 3.53
N LYS A 57 14.03 1.29 2.93
CA LYS A 57 15.47 0.94 2.87
C LYS A 57 16.31 1.96 2.10
N SER A 58 15.71 2.62 1.10
CA SER A 58 16.47 3.46 0.17
C SER A 58 16.85 4.85 0.70
N GLU A 59 16.35 5.25 1.87
CA GLU A 59 16.60 6.51 2.64
C GLU A 59 16.55 7.86 1.87
N LYS A 60 16.35 7.88 0.55
CA LYS A 60 16.65 9.05 -0.30
C LYS A 60 15.46 9.66 -1.03
N LYS A 61 14.27 9.07 -0.98
CA LYS A 61 13.07 9.63 -1.65
C LYS A 61 11.98 9.88 -0.62
N SER A 62 11.47 11.12 -0.59
CA SER A 62 10.24 11.43 0.14
C SER A 62 9.10 10.59 -0.42
N VAL A 63 8.46 9.80 0.44
CA VAL A 63 7.31 8.96 0.09
C VAL A 63 6.08 9.81 -0.27
N LEU A 64 5.99 11.03 0.28
CA LEU A 64 5.01 12.02 -0.10
C LEU A 64 5.65 13.08 -1.02
N LYS A 65 5.14 13.21 -2.24
CA LYS A 65 5.56 14.24 -3.21
C LYS A 65 4.37 15.10 -3.60
N GLY A 66 4.26 16.28 -2.97
CA GLY A 66 3.04 17.08 -3.05
C GLY A 66 1.88 16.34 -2.39
N GLN A 67 0.79 16.11 -3.14
CA GLN A 67 -0.39 15.33 -2.69
C GLN A 67 -0.36 13.86 -3.15
N ARG A 68 0.77 13.37 -3.67
CA ARG A 68 0.91 11.99 -4.17
C ARG A 68 1.73 11.15 -3.21
N PHE A 69 1.30 9.90 -3.04
CA PHE A 69 2.05 8.88 -2.32
C PHE A 69 2.77 7.99 -3.32
N ILE A 70 4.11 8.03 -3.30
CA ILE A 70 4.94 7.36 -4.30
C ILE A 70 5.86 6.36 -3.61
N LEU A 71 5.77 5.09 -4.01
CA LEU A 71 6.69 4.03 -3.60
C LEU A 71 7.29 3.38 -4.84
N ASN A 72 8.63 3.29 -4.89
CA ASN A 72 9.34 2.63 -5.99
C ASN A 72 8.85 3.07 -7.40
N ASP A 73 8.66 4.38 -7.58
CA ASP A 73 8.17 5.02 -8.81
C ASP A 73 6.72 4.65 -9.22
N ALA A 74 5.97 3.98 -8.35
CA ALA A 74 4.52 3.80 -8.44
C ALA A 74 3.76 4.81 -7.58
N ASN A 75 2.76 5.45 -8.16
CA ASN A 75 1.88 6.42 -7.53
C ASN A 75 0.59 5.75 -7.02
N TYR A 76 0.41 5.74 -5.71
CA TYR A 76 -0.79 5.22 -5.06
C TYR A 76 -1.80 6.34 -4.82
N ARG A 77 -2.95 6.23 -5.47
CA ARG A 77 -4.07 7.18 -5.38
C ARG A 77 -5.07 6.74 -4.32
N GLY A 78 -5.62 7.69 -3.57
CA GLY A 78 -6.63 7.46 -2.52
C GLY A 78 -6.07 7.38 -1.09
N ILE A 79 -4.77 7.65 -0.91
CA ILE A 79 -4.16 7.89 0.40
C ILE A 79 -4.33 9.37 0.75
N ASN A 80 -5.05 9.65 1.83
CA ASN A 80 -5.38 10.99 2.28
C ASN A 80 -4.31 11.55 3.23
N ALA A 81 -3.73 10.67 4.06
CA ALA A 81 -2.71 11.03 5.03
C ALA A 81 -1.85 9.82 5.37
N VAL A 82 -0.62 10.08 5.82
CA VAL A 82 0.33 9.06 6.27
C VAL A 82 0.84 9.48 7.64
N LYS A 83 0.82 8.54 8.60
CA LYS A 83 1.38 8.78 9.93
C LYS A 83 2.22 7.59 10.34
N THR A 84 3.48 7.84 10.66
CA THR A 84 4.42 6.83 11.17
C THR A 84 4.73 7.13 12.62
N TYR A 85 4.76 6.10 13.47
CA TYR A 85 5.19 6.24 14.86
C TYR A 85 5.92 4.99 15.34
N PRO A 86 6.82 5.16 16.33
CA PRO A 86 7.50 4.04 16.94
C PRO A 86 6.53 3.18 17.77
N THR A 87 6.81 1.89 17.81
CA THR A 87 6.17 0.90 18.68
C THR A 87 7.24 0.26 19.57
N LYS A 88 6.84 -0.58 20.53
CA LYS A 88 7.77 -1.24 21.45
C LYS A 88 8.84 -2.07 20.72
N TYR A 89 8.52 -2.63 19.56
CA TYR A 89 9.38 -3.58 18.85
C TYR A 89 9.65 -3.19 17.38
N GLY A 90 9.34 -1.95 16.96
CA GLY A 90 9.37 -1.60 15.55
C GLY A 90 8.70 -0.28 15.22
N GLN A 91 8.27 -0.09 13.96
CA GLN A 91 7.48 1.07 13.53
C GLN A 91 6.15 0.63 12.93
N GLN A 92 5.14 1.48 13.12
CA GLN A 92 3.86 1.35 12.45
C GLN A 92 3.64 2.57 11.57
N THR A 93 3.17 2.32 10.36
CA THR A 93 2.74 3.37 9.43
C THR A 93 1.30 3.15 9.05
N ASP A 94 0.49 4.17 9.32
CA ASP A 94 -0.92 4.21 8.95
C ASP A 94 -1.10 5.04 7.68
N PHE A 95 -1.85 4.47 6.74
CA PHE A 95 -2.36 5.13 5.57
C PHE A 95 -3.85 5.38 5.77
N SER A 96 -4.22 6.65 5.95
CA SER A 96 -5.63 7.05 5.97
C SER A 96 -6.18 6.97 4.55
N VAL A 97 -7.27 6.24 4.39
CA VAL A 97 -7.95 6.03 3.11
C VAL A 97 -9.44 6.28 3.29
N ASN A 98 -10.19 6.47 2.20
CA ASN A 98 -11.64 6.60 2.29
C ASN A 98 -12.28 6.11 1.00
N PHE A 99 -12.58 4.82 0.93
CA PHE A 99 -13.24 4.21 -0.22
C PHE A 99 -14.14 3.05 0.22
N ASN A 100 -15.04 2.60 -0.66
CA ASN A 100 -15.87 1.43 -0.40
C ASN A 100 -15.31 0.22 -1.13
N GLN A 101 -15.17 -0.91 -0.43
CA GLN A 101 -14.80 -2.20 -1.00
C GLN A 101 -15.64 -3.30 -0.37
N PHE A 102 -16.18 -4.20 -1.18
CA PHE A 102 -17.09 -5.27 -0.72
C PHE A 102 -18.30 -4.73 0.06
N THR A 103 -18.85 -3.58 -0.36
CA THR A 103 -19.92 -2.83 0.34
C THR A 103 -19.54 -2.26 1.71
N LEU A 104 -18.26 -2.32 2.09
CA LEU A 104 -17.74 -1.84 3.37
C LEU A 104 -16.89 -0.58 3.17
N PRO A 105 -17.08 0.48 3.99
CA PRO A 105 -16.16 1.61 3.98
C PRO A 105 -14.83 1.20 4.60
N VAL A 106 -13.74 1.39 3.86
CA VAL A 106 -12.37 1.18 4.30
C VAL A 106 -11.78 2.54 4.66
N ILE A 107 -11.20 2.63 5.85
CA ILE A 107 -10.76 3.91 6.44
C ILE A 107 -9.27 3.94 6.78
N LYS A 108 -8.61 2.77 6.87
CA LYS A 108 -7.18 2.69 7.15
C LYS A 108 -6.59 1.41 6.58
N ILE A 109 -5.37 1.53 6.04
CA ILE A 109 -4.44 0.41 5.86
C ILE A 109 -3.26 0.71 6.78
N SER A 110 -2.83 -0.25 7.58
CA SER A 110 -1.69 -0.09 8.48
C SER A 110 -0.67 -1.19 8.23
N VAL A 111 0.60 -0.82 8.28
CA VAL A 111 1.74 -1.71 8.06
C VAL A 111 2.68 -1.62 9.25
N TRP A 112 3.19 -2.77 9.68
CA TRP A 112 4.10 -2.86 10.82
C TRP A 112 5.43 -3.48 10.41
N THR A 113 6.52 -2.87 10.89
CA THR A 113 7.89 -3.30 10.63
C THR A 113 8.56 -3.69 11.93
N LYS A 114 9.07 -4.93 12.02
CA LYS A 114 9.85 -5.39 13.17
C LYS A 114 11.28 -4.83 13.15
N GLY A 115 11.65 -4.05 14.16
CA GLY A 115 12.96 -3.38 14.22
C GLY A 115 13.19 -2.37 13.08
N TYR A 116 14.38 -1.78 13.01
CA TYR A 116 14.82 -0.97 11.85
C TYR A 116 15.36 -1.85 10.71
N ALA A 117 15.50 -3.16 10.93
CA ALA A 117 15.94 -4.12 9.93
C ALA A 117 14.73 -4.63 9.16
N ILE A 118 14.54 -4.04 7.97
CA ILE A 118 13.42 -4.23 7.05
C ILE A 118 13.51 -5.61 6.35
N GLU A 119 13.85 -6.67 7.08
CA GLU A 119 14.11 -7.99 6.51
C GLU A 119 12.98 -8.98 6.76
N GLN A 120 12.18 -8.85 7.84
CA GLN A 120 11.07 -9.77 8.11
C GLN A 120 9.96 -9.15 8.98
N SER A 121 8.89 -8.66 8.35
CA SER A 121 7.49 -8.92 8.76
C SER A 121 6.51 -8.30 7.76
N ASP A 122 5.69 -9.11 7.09
CA ASP A 122 4.65 -8.70 6.13
C ASP A 122 3.33 -8.36 6.84
N ALA A 123 3.44 -7.79 8.03
CA ALA A 123 2.32 -7.70 8.92
C ALA A 123 1.55 -6.41 8.66
N TYR A 124 0.28 -6.56 8.30
CA TYR A 124 -0.62 -5.45 8.00
C TYR A 124 -1.98 -5.67 8.60
N TYR A 125 -2.74 -4.58 8.73
CA TYR A 125 -4.15 -4.69 9.01
C TYR A 125 -4.96 -3.65 8.25
N ILE A 126 -6.22 -3.98 8.04
CA ILE A 126 -7.20 -3.14 7.35
C ILE A 126 -8.25 -2.73 8.37
N VAL A 127 -8.63 -1.46 8.38
CA VAL A 127 -9.75 -0.98 9.19
C VAL A 127 -10.95 -0.71 8.32
N PHE A 128 -12.04 -1.43 8.59
CA PHE A 128 -13.36 -1.19 8.04
C PHE A 128 -14.19 -0.39 9.04
N LYS A 129 -14.99 0.56 8.55
CA LYS A 129 -15.96 1.28 9.38
C LYS A 129 -17.07 0.33 9.83
N GLY A 130 -17.42 0.38 11.11
CA GLY A 130 -18.50 -0.42 11.71
C GLY A 130 -18.01 -1.60 12.53
N LYS A 131 -18.94 -2.29 13.20
CA LYS A 131 -18.65 -3.35 14.17
C LYS A 131 -18.23 -4.67 13.49
N PRO A 132 -17.43 -5.53 14.16
CA PRO A 132 -16.97 -6.79 13.58
C PRO A 132 -18.09 -7.69 13.06
N SER A 133 -19.24 -7.72 13.75
CA SER A 133 -20.41 -8.49 13.31
C SER A 133 -21.02 -7.99 11.99
N GLN A 134 -21.00 -6.68 11.75
CA GLN A 134 -21.51 -6.07 10.51
C GLN A 134 -20.55 -6.36 9.35
N VAL A 135 -19.24 -6.18 9.59
CA VAL A 135 -18.19 -6.47 8.61
C VAL A 135 -18.17 -7.96 8.26
N SER A 136 -18.22 -8.84 9.27
CA SER A 136 -18.29 -10.29 9.07
C SER A 136 -19.51 -10.69 8.26
N LYS A 137 -20.67 -10.08 8.52
CA LYS A 137 -21.89 -10.34 7.75
C LYS A 137 -21.73 -9.93 6.28
N ALA A 138 -21.21 -8.74 6.00
CA ALA A 138 -21.03 -8.26 4.64
C ALA A 138 -20.02 -9.13 3.86
N LEU A 139 -18.89 -9.49 4.47
CA LEU A 139 -17.89 -10.36 3.84
C LEU A 139 -18.44 -11.77 3.58
N LYS A 140 -19.18 -12.35 4.54
CA LYS A 140 -19.89 -13.63 4.34
C LYS A 140 -20.92 -13.56 3.22
N GLN A 141 -21.66 -12.45 3.10
CA GLN A 141 -22.62 -12.27 2.01
C GLN A 141 -21.93 -12.18 0.65
N GLN A 142 -20.77 -11.51 0.58
CA GLN A 142 -20.04 -11.32 -0.65
C GLN A 142 -19.30 -12.60 -1.11
N PHE A 143 -18.69 -13.33 -0.18
CA PHE A 143 -17.72 -14.39 -0.50
C PHE A 143 -18.10 -15.77 0.05
N SER A 144 -19.13 -15.86 0.88
CA SER A 144 -19.61 -17.13 1.46
C SER A 144 -18.46 -17.91 2.11
N THR A 145 -18.22 -19.14 1.68
CA THR A 145 -17.18 -20.05 2.17
C THR A 145 -15.77 -19.73 1.69
N GLN A 146 -15.62 -18.82 0.71
CA GLN A 146 -14.31 -18.43 0.21
C GLN A 146 -13.57 -17.49 1.15
N TRP A 147 -14.28 -16.81 2.06
CA TRP A 147 -13.68 -15.95 3.08
C TRP A 147 -13.26 -16.78 4.31
N LYS A 148 -11.98 -16.67 4.69
CA LYS A 148 -11.32 -17.58 5.65
C LYS A 148 -10.86 -16.92 6.96
N THR A 149 -10.91 -15.59 7.06
CA THR A 149 -10.26 -14.83 8.15
C THR A 149 -11.26 -14.20 9.13
N ALA A 150 -12.41 -14.85 9.34
CA ALA A 150 -13.44 -14.34 10.25
C ALA A 150 -12.98 -14.22 11.71
N ASP A 151 -12.09 -15.12 12.12
CA ASP A 151 -11.42 -15.17 13.42
C ASP A 151 -10.40 -14.03 13.62
N ARG A 152 -9.97 -13.38 12.54
CA ARG A 152 -8.99 -12.28 12.56
C ARG A 152 -9.64 -10.89 12.64
N LEU A 153 -10.97 -10.82 12.77
CA LEU A 153 -11.68 -9.57 12.98
C LEU A 153 -11.69 -9.20 14.46
N THR A 154 -11.12 -8.04 14.78
CA THR A 154 -11.14 -7.46 16.13
C THR A 154 -11.77 -6.07 16.10
N GLN A 155 -12.27 -5.61 17.25
CA GLN A 155 -12.80 -4.26 17.37
C GLN A 155 -11.69 -3.29 17.78
N THR A 156 -11.53 -2.21 17.03
CA THR A 156 -10.69 -1.06 17.42
C THR A 156 -11.32 -0.30 18.60
N PRO A 157 -10.56 0.51 19.36
CA PRO A 157 -11.09 1.37 20.41
C PRO A 157 -12.21 2.33 19.94
N GLN A 158 -12.20 2.72 18.67
CA GLN A 158 -13.19 3.63 18.05
C GLN A 158 -14.46 2.89 17.60
N GLY A 159 -14.58 1.58 17.83
CA GLY A 159 -15.75 0.80 17.42
C GLY A 159 -15.75 0.38 15.95
N ASN A 160 -14.65 0.57 15.23
CA ASN A 160 -14.43 0.05 13.88
C ASN A 160 -13.87 -1.37 13.92
N THR A 161 -13.86 -2.06 12.78
CA THR A 161 -13.36 -3.43 12.67
C THR A 161 -11.96 -3.42 12.09
N ARG A 162 -11.03 -4.05 12.79
CA ARG A 162 -9.69 -4.36 12.29
C ARG A 162 -9.69 -5.80 11.77
N LEU A 163 -9.27 -5.98 10.52
CA LEU A 163 -8.88 -7.28 9.97
C LEU A 163 -7.36 -7.36 9.99
N GLN A 164 -6.81 -8.26 10.80
CA GLN A 164 -5.38 -8.40 10.98
C GLN A 164 -4.79 -9.54 10.13
N CYS A 165 -3.76 -9.24 9.36
CA CYS A 165 -2.98 -10.21 8.63
C CYS A 165 -1.60 -10.34 9.32
N GLU A 166 -1.35 -11.54 9.84
CA GLU A 166 -0.24 -11.95 10.72
C GLU A 166 -0.39 -11.59 12.22
N ASP A 167 0.13 -12.49 13.06
CA ASP A 167 0.15 -12.32 14.52
C ASP A 167 1.22 -11.31 14.94
N ILE A 168 0.83 -10.04 15.00
CA ILE A 168 1.69 -8.97 15.48
C ILE A 168 1.53 -8.87 17.00
N THR A 169 2.49 -9.42 17.73
CA THR A 169 2.63 -9.13 19.16
C THR A 169 3.26 -7.73 19.32
N GLY A 170 2.48 -6.75 19.80
CA GLY A 170 2.99 -5.41 20.13
C GLY A 170 2.58 -4.25 19.23
N ILE A 171 1.48 -4.37 18.46
CA ILE A 171 0.84 -3.23 17.79
C ILE A 171 0.49 -2.16 18.84
N SER A 172 0.80 -0.89 18.55
CA SER A 172 0.44 0.21 19.43
C SER A 172 -1.07 0.48 19.36
N PRO A 173 -1.80 0.54 20.48
CA PRO A 173 -3.20 0.98 20.50
C PRO A 173 -3.40 2.40 19.96
N ALA A 174 -2.34 3.23 19.99
CA ALA A 174 -2.37 4.58 19.43
C ALA A 174 -2.60 4.57 17.91
N GLY A 175 -2.19 3.48 17.25
CA GLY A 175 -2.39 3.29 15.82
C GLY A 175 -3.77 2.86 15.39
N ASP A 176 -4.64 2.52 16.33
CA ASP A 176 -6.05 2.33 16.01
C ASP A 176 -6.81 3.64 15.95
N MET A 177 -6.26 4.68 16.56
CA MET A 177 -6.86 6.01 16.53
C MET A 177 -6.76 6.58 15.12
N ILE A 178 -7.92 6.83 14.51
CA ILE A 178 -8.03 7.67 13.33
C ILE A 178 -8.20 9.08 13.90
N GLU A 179 -7.19 9.91 13.72
CA GLU A 179 -7.31 11.36 13.91
C GLU A 179 -8.05 11.99 12.72
#